data_AF-A0A1F6I874-F1
#
_entry.id   AF-A0A1F6I874-F1
#
_cell.length_a   1.000
_cell.length_b   1.000
_cell.length_c   1.000
_cell.angle_alpha   90.00
_cell.angle_beta   90.00
_cell.angle_gamma   90.00
#
_symmetry.space_group_name_H-M   'P 1'
#
loop_
_entity.id
_entity.type
_entity.pdbx_description
1 polymer ?
#
loop_
_entity_poly.entity_id
_entity_poly.type
_entity_poly.pdbx_seq_one_letter_code
_entity_poly.pdbx_strand_id
1 'polypeptide(L)'
;MKDSLKGRRLHALAEDAREGGDFLKALEYVDRATFAYQKDSDIVGLSEVQSSRQSIFKHLYRKTGDLAFLILEKHSAIAAVEIAEQSGIKEALAIPYHNLGKYYFEAKEYINASKYFKKAIENLETYPNNRHSRSSVIADIRGHQYAAEYHAGDKTALNRALDALKELKNSQEDSTYNKNAWVSGAHIRIFQMIARDNLALARKHFGEATTIIGLDKRQILRKRQLEKLNQPIY
;
A
#
# COMPACT_ATOMS: atom_id res chain seq x y z
N MET A 1 18.61 -3.39 -17.57
CA MET A 1 17.70 -4.49 -17.14
C MET A 1 17.06 -5.08 -18.38
N LYS A 2 16.76 -6.39 -18.38
CA LYS A 2 15.88 -6.95 -19.42
C LYS A 2 14.44 -6.59 -19.04
N ASP A 3 13.72 -5.94 -19.95
CA ASP A 3 12.32 -5.59 -19.75
C ASP A 3 11.42 -6.60 -20.47
N SER A 4 10.55 -7.29 -19.73
CA SER A 4 9.58 -8.20 -20.32
C SER A 4 8.35 -7.44 -20.82
N LEU A 5 8.27 -7.09 -22.11
CA LEU A 5 7.08 -6.43 -22.68
C LEU A 5 5.79 -7.21 -22.41
N LYS A 6 5.86 -8.55 -22.55
CA LYS A 6 4.72 -9.44 -22.26
C LYS A 6 4.38 -9.44 -20.77
N GLY A 7 5.37 -9.53 -19.90
CA GLY A 7 5.21 -9.46 -18.45
C GLY A 7 4.56 -8.15 -18.02
N ARG A 8 5.04 -7.01 -18.54
CA ARG A 8 4.50 -5.67 -18.26
C ARG A 8 3.05 -5.52 -18.70
N ARG A 9 2.70 -6.01 -19.89
CA ARG A 9 1.31 -6.01 -20.38
C ARG A 9 0.40 -6.86 -19.49
N LEU A 10 0.82 -8.07 -19.12
CA LEU A 10 0.03 -8.96 -18.26
C LEU A 10 -0.13 -8.38 -16.84
N HIS A 11 0.93 -7.76 -16.32
CA HIS A 11 0.91 -7.06 -15.04
C HIS A 11 -0.10 -5.90 -15.08
N ALA A 12 -0.10 -5.08 -16.13
CA ALA A 12 -1.11 -4.02 -16.28
C ALA A 12 -2.55 -4.57 -16.28
N LEU A 13 -2.81 -5.67 -17.01
CA LEU A 13 -4.12 -6.33 -17.00
C LEU A 13 -4.52 -6.86 -15.61
N ALA A 14 -3.54 -7.33 -14.81
CA ALA A 14 -3.78 -7.73 -13.44
C ALA A 14 -4.22 -6.55 -12.56
N GLU A 15 -3.56 -5.40 -12.70
CA GLU A 15 -3.91 -4.17 -11.96
C GLU A 15 -5.30 -3.67 -12.35
N ASP A 16 -5.64 -3.65 -13.64
CA ASP A 16 -6.96 -3.24 -14.13
C ASP A 16 -8.07 -4.16 -13.58
N ALA A 17 -7.86 -5.48 -13.62
CA ALA A 17 -8.80 -6.45 -13.04
C ALA A 17 -8.95 -6.27 -11.52
N ARG A 18 -7.84 -6.04 -10.81
CA ARG A 18 -7.82 -5.82 -9.35
C ARG A 18 -8.56 -4.55 -8.96
N GLU A 19 -8.36 -3.44 -9.67
CA GLU A 19 -9.08 -2.18 -9.44
C GLU A 19 -10.57 -2.30 -9.79
N GLY A 20 -10.92 -3.10 -10.81
CA GLY A 20 -12.30 -3.49 -11.10
C GLY A 20 -12.94 -4.41 -10.05
N GLY A 21 -12.14 -5.02 -9.16
CA GLY A 21 -12.58 -5.95 -8.14
C GLY A 21 -12.75 -7.40 -8.62
N ASP A 22 -12.29 -7.72 -9.84
CA ASP A 22 -12.22 -9.08 -10.37
C ASP A 22 -10.90 -9.74 -9.93
N PHE A 23 -10.89 -10.18 -8.67
CA PHE A 23 -9.69 -10.71 -8.03
C PHE A 23 -9.23 -12.06 -8.61
N LEU A 24 -10.16 -12.89 -9.11
CA LEU A 24 -9.81 -14.17 -9.73
C LEU A 24 -9.02 -13.93 -11.00
N LYS A 25 -9.57 -13.10 -11.90
CA LYS A 25 -8.89 -12.75 -13.16
C LYS A 25 -7.58 -12.01 -12.93
N ALA A 26 -7.51 -11.17 -11.90
CA ALA A 26 -6.26 -10.52 -11.50
C ALA A 26 -5.18 -11.56 -11.14
N LEU A 27 -5.51 -12.61 -10.37
CA LEU A 27 -4.56 -13.68 -10.03
C LEU A 27 -4.10 -14.47 -11.26
N GLU A 28 -5.01 -14.78 -12.20
CA GLU A 28 -4.66 -15.43 -13.46
C GLU A 28 -3.63 -14.60 -14.26
N TYR A 29 -3.83 -13.29 -14.34
CA TYR A 29 -2.87 -12.40 -15.00
C TYR A 29 -1.54 -12.30 -14.26
N VAL A 30 -1.55 -12.27 -12.92
CA VAL A 30 -0.34 -12.33 -12.07
C VAL A 30 0.47 -13.60 -12.35
N ASP A 31 -0.17 -14.77 -12.44
CA ASP A 31 0.53 -16.03 -12.72
C ASP A 31 1.17 -16.03 -14.11
N ARG A 32 0.43 -15.55 -15.11
CA ARG A 32 0.94 -15.42 -16.48
C ARG A 32 2.10 -14.42 -16.58
N ALA A 33 2.00 -13.31 -15.86
CA ALA A 33 3.06 -12.30 -15.79
C ALA A 33 4.31 -12.84 -15.08
N THR A 34 4.14 -13.57 -13.97
CA THR A 34 5.21 -14.26 -13.24
C THR A 34 6.03 -15.14 -14.18
N PHE A 35 5.36 -15.99 -14.97
CA PHE A 35 6.03 -16.83 -15.96
C PHE A 35 6.76 -16.02 -17.04
N ALA A 36 6.15 -14.95 -17.55
CA ALA A 36 6.77 -14.09 -18.56
C ALA A 36 8.03 -13.38 -18.04
N TYR A 37 7.96 -12.79 -16.84
CA TYR A 37 9.12 -12.14 -16.21
C TYR A 37 10.26 -13.12 -15.95
N GLN A 38 9.96 -14.31 -15.43
CA GLN A 38 10.97 -15.34 -15.19
C GLN A 38 11.62 -15.80 -16.51
N LYS A 39 10.81 -16.07 -17.54
CA LYS A 39 11.31 -16.49 -18.86
C LYS A 39 12.26 -15.45 -19.47
N ASP A 40 11.92 -14.18 -19.32
CA ASP A 40 12.71 -13.07 -19.88
C ASP A 40 13.85 -12.62 -18.95
N SER A 41 13.98 -13.23 -17.77
CA SER A 41 14.94 -12.86 -16.71
C SER A 41 14.79 -11.42 -16.20
N ASP A 42 13.57 -10.89 -16.22
CA ASP A 42 13.21 -9.58 -15.64
C ASP A 42 12.85 -9.78 -14.15
N ILE A 43 13.88 -9.90 -13.32
CA ILE A 43 13.74 -10.18 -11.88
C ILE A 43 13.04 -9.03 -11.14
N VAL A 44 13.21 -7.78 -11.59
CA VAL A 44 12.53 -6.62 -11.01
C VAL A 44 11.03 -6.72 -11.26
N GLY A 45 10.61 -6.96 -12.50
CA GLY A 45 9.22 -7.20 -12.83
C GLY A 45 8.62 -8.40 -12.10
N LEU A 46 9.43 -9.46 -11.89
CA LEU A 46 9.05 -10.63 -11.10
C LEU A 46 8.80 -10.31 -9.62
N SER A 47 9.63 -9.47 -9.00
CA SER A 47 9.39 -8.99 -7.63
C SER A 47 8.13 -8.11 -7.55
N GLU A 48 7.97 -7.19 -8.49
CA GLU A 48 6.84 -6.25 -8.53
C GLU A 48 5.51 -6.98 -8.70
N VAL A 49 5.44 -8.03 -9.52
CA VAL A 49 4.19 -8.79 -9.70
C VAL A 49 3.81 -9.60 -8.45
N GLN A 50 4.75 -9.98 -7.58
CA GLN A 50 4.42 -10.55 -6.28
C GLN A 50 3.81 -9.50 -5.33
N SER A 51 4.21 -8.22 -5.44
CA SER A 51 3.54 -7.13 -4.71
C SER A 51 2.09 -6.93 -5.17
N SER A 52 1.80 -7.14 -6.46
CA SER A 52 0.42 -7.16 -6.97
C SER A 52 -0.38 -8.33 -6.43
N ARG A 53 0.21 -9.54 -6.41
CA ARG A 53 -0.39 -10.73 -5.80
C ARG A 53 -0.76 -10.48 -4.32
N GLN A 54 0.18 -9.91 -3.56
CA GLN A 54 -0.01 -9.51 -2.17
C GLN A 54 -1.22 -8.56 -2.03
N SER A 55 -1.31 -7.53 -2.89
CA SER A 55 -2.43 -6.60 -2.86
C SER A 55 -3.78 -7.25 -3.18
N ILE A 56 -3.83 -8.26 -4.06
CA ILE A 56 -5.05 -9.01 -4.34
C ILE A 56 -5.50 -9.82 -3.13
N PHE A 57 -4.58 -10.58 -2.50
CA PHE A 57 -4.91 -11.37 -1.31
C PHE A 57 -5.33 -10.50 -0.13
N LYS A 58 -4.70 -9.35 0.08
CA LYS A 58 -5.16 -8.35 1.06
C LYS A 58 -6.61 -7.94 0.83
N HIS A 59 -6.99 -7.66 -0.42
CA HIS A 59 -8.37 -7.27 -0.73
C HIS A 59 -9.35 -8.42 -0.52
N LEU A 60 -8.96 -9.65 -0.84
CA LEU A 60 -9.74 -10.86 -0.57
C LEU A 60 -9.92 -11.11 0.93
N TYR A 61 -8.85 -11.01 1.72
CA TYR A 61 -8.91 -11.08 3.18
C TYR A 61 -9.86 -10.02 3.74
N ARG A 62 -9.68 -8.75 3.36
CA ARG A 62 -10.57 -7.67 3.80
C ARG A 62 -12.02 -7.90 3.39
N LYS A 63 -12.28 -8.55 2.26
CA LYS A 63 -13.64 -8.85 1.78
C LYS A 63 -14.30 -10.01 2.53
N THR A 64 -13.53 -11.04 2.89
CA THR A 64 -14.06 -12.33 3.36
C THR A 64 -13.84 -12.58 4.85
N GLY A 65 -12.82 -11.96 5.44
CA GLY A 65 -12.31 -12.31 6.77
C GLY A 65 -11.55 -13.62 6.84
N ASP A 66 -11.36 -14.32 5.71
CA ASP A 66 -10.72 -15.63 5.67
C ASP A 66 -9.20 -15.52 5.86
N LEU A 67 -8.71 -16.10 6.95
CA LEU A 67 -7.30 -16.09 7.35
C LEU A 67 -6.38 -16.76 6.33
N ALA A 68 -6.89 -17.66 5.48
CA ALA A 68 -6.10 -18.25 4.40
C ALA A 68 -5.56 -17.17 3.45
N PHE A 69 -6.36 -16.14 3.15
CA PHE A 69 -5.89 -15.03 2.32
C PHE A 69 -4.86 -14.15 3.01
N LEU A 70 -4.91 -14.02 4.34
CA LEU A 70 -3.88 -13.28 5.09
C LEU A 70 -2.53 -14.04 5.07
N ILE A 71 -2.56 -15.37 5.15
CA ILE A 71 -1.37 -16.22 5.00
C ILE A 71 -0.79 -16.08 3.59
N LEU A 72 -1.63 -16.12 2.55
CA LEU A 72 -1.19 -15.94 1.16
C LEU A 72 -0.63 -14.53 0.91
N GLU A 73 -1.22 -13.50 1.52
CA GLU A 73 -0.71 -12.13 1.51
C GLU A 73 0.73 -12.09 2.08
N LYS A 74 0.94 -12.67 3.27
CA LYS A 74 2.26 -12.74 3.94
C LYS A 74 3.34 -13.27 3.01
N HIS A 75 3.10 -14.47 2.46
CA HIS A 75 4.11 -15.16 1.68
C HIS A 75 4.35 -14.48 0.33
N SER A 76 3.34 -13.84 -0.25
CA SER A 76 3.53 -12.99 -1.44
C SER A 76 4.38 -11.77 -1.14
N ALA A 77 4.21 -11.14 0.03
CA ALA A 77 5.02 -10.00 0.47
C ALA A 77 6.49 -10.39 0.71
N ILE A 78 6.72 -11.53 1.38
CA ILE A 78 8.06 -12.06 1.63
C ILE A 78 8.75 -12.41 0.31
N ALA A 79 8.07 -13.13 -0.59
CA ALA A 79 8.63 -13.46 -1.89
C ALA A 79 9.03 -12.22 -2.70
N ALA A 80 8.23 -11.15 -2.66
CA ALA A 80 8.58 -9.90 -3.32
C ALA A 80 9.92 -9.32 -2.82
N VAL A 81 10.16 -9.36 -1.50
CA VAL A 81 11.41 -8.90 -0.87
C VAL A 81 12.56 -9.82 -1.27
N GLU A 82 12.43 -11.13 -1.09
CA GLU A 82 13.50 -12.09 -1.39
C GLU A 82 13.94 -12.03 -2.86
N ILE A 83 12.99 -11.91 -3.80
CA ILE A 83 13.27 -11.78 -5.24
C ILE A 83 13.98 -10.46 -5.54
N ALA A 84 13.57 -9.36 -4.90
CA ALA A 84 14.25 -8.07 -5.05
C ALA A 84 15.67 -8.11 -4.49
N GLU A 85 15.90 -8.77 -3.35
CA GLU A 85 17.24 -8.97 -2.78
C GLU A 85 18.13 -9.78 -3.73
N GLN A 86 17.61 -10.88 -4.29
CA GLN A 86 18.33 -11.72 -5.26
C GLN A 86 18.68 -10.97 -6.55
N SER A 87 17.92 -9.93 -6.93
CA SER A 87 18.22 -9.14 -8.13
C SER A 87 19.53 -8.35 -8.01
N GLY A 88 20.01 -8.09 -6.79
CA GLY A 88 21.15 -7.20 -6.52
C GLY A 88 20.86 -5.70 -6.73
N ILE A 89 19.66 -5.35 -7.21
CA ILE A 89 19.23 -3.98 -7.48
C ILE A 89 18.63 -3.42 -6.17
N LYS A 90 19.48 -2.76 -5.38
CA LYS A 90 19.13 -2.33 -4.03
C LYS A 90 17.95 -1.35 -4.00
N GLU A 91 17.81 -0.51 -5.02
CA GLU A 91 16.72 0.45 -5.14
C GLU A 91 15.35 -0.19 -5.46
N ALA A 92 15.31 -1.48 -5.84
CA ALA A 92 14.07 -2.22 -6.06
C ALA A 92 13.39 -2.65 -4.75
N LEU A 93 14.04 -2.49 -3.60
CA LEU A 93 13.56 -2.99 -2.31
C LEU A 93 12.52 -2.09 -1.63
N ALA A 94 12.46 -0.80 -1.97
CA ALA A 94 11.56 0.15 -1.32
C ALA A 94 10.09 -0.29 -1.34
N ILE A 95 9.56 -0.68 -2.50
CA ILE A 95 8.16 -1.07 -2.66
C ILE A 95 7.86 -2.41 -1.98
N PRO A 96 8.66 -3.48 -2.15
CA PRO A 96 8.53 -4.71 -1.37
C PRO A 96 8.54 -4.49 0.15
N TYR A 97 9.46 -3.67 0.67
CA TYR A 97 9.48 -3.34 2.10
C TYR A 97 8.22 -2.61 2.56
N HIS A 98 7.76 -1.62 1.79
CA HIS A 98 6.51 -0.91 2.10
C HIS A 98 5.32 -1.89 2.15
N ASN A 99 5.22 -2.80 1.19
CA ASN A 99 4.14 -3.78 1.12
C ASN A 99 4.19 -4.82 2.24
N LEU A 100 5.38 -5.27 2.62
CA LEU A 100 5.56 -6.13 3.78
C LEU A 100 5.20 -5.43 5.08
N GLY A 101 5.52 -4.12 5.21
CA GLY A 101 5.05 -3.29 6.31
C GLY A 101 3.52 -3.23 6.39
N LYS A 102 2.82 -3.11 5.25
CA LYS A 102 1.34 -3.13 5.19
C LYS A 102 0.76 -4.46 5.64
N TYR A 103 1.38 -5.58 5.24
CA TYR A 103 0.98 -6.89 5.74
C TYR A 103 1.08 -6.94 7.27
N TYR A 104 2.23 -6.58 7.84
CA TYR A 104 2.41 -6.60 9.30
C TYR A 104 1.43 -5.67 10.01
N PHE A 105 1.10 -4.52 9.42
CA PHE A 105 0.09 -3.62 9.95
C PHE A 105 -1.29 -4.28 9.99
N GLU A 106 -1.71 -4.95 8.91
CA GLU A 106 -2.99 -5.67 8.84
C GLU A 106 -3.04 -6.84 9.84
N ALA A 107 -1.91 -7.54 10.02
CA ALA A 107 -1.74 -8.59 11.02
C ALA A 107 -1.63 -8.07 12.47
N LYS A 108 -1.73 -6.74 12.68
CA LYS A 108 -1.58 -6.05 13.98
C LYS A 108 -0.20 -6.23 14.64
N GLU A 109 0.80 -6.60 13.86
CA GLU A 109 2.20 -6.69 14.27
C GLU A 109 2.91 -5.33 14.09
N TYR A 110 2.48 -4.33 14.87
CA TYR A 110 2.81 -2.93 14.60
C TYR A 110 4.29 -2.59 14.70
N ILE A 111 5.05 -3.28 15.58
CA ILE A 111 6.51 -3.11 15.69
C ILE A 111 7.19 -3.55 14.38
N ASN A 112 6.80 -4.70 13.83
CA ASN A 112 7.31 -5.18 12.54
C ASN A 112 6.88 -4.26 11.40
N ALA A 113 5.63 -3.78 11.42
CA ALA A 113 5.13 -2.84 10.42
C ALA A 113 5.99 -1.56 10.37
N SER A 114 6.20 -0.89 11.51
CA SER A 114 7.05 0.30 11.60
C SER A 114 8.47 0.03 11.08
N LYS A 115 9.09 -1.10 11.49
CA LYS A 115 10.42 -1.49 11.02
C LYS A 115 10.52 -1.57 9.50
N TYR A 116 9.55 -2.20 8.83
CA TYR A 116 9.58 -2.34 7.37
C TYR A 116 9.21 -1.06 6.62
N PHE A 117 8.31 -0.23 7.18
CA PHE A 117 8.08 1.11 6.64
C PHE A 117 9.34 1.97 6.72
N LYS A 118 10.07 1.92 7.83
CA LYS A 118 11.35 2.61 7.99
C LYS A 118 12.37 2.15 6.96
N LYS A 119 12.54 0.83 6.75
CA LYS A 119 13.41 0.30 5.69
C LYS A 119 13.04 0.82 4.29
N ALA A 120 11.74 0.93 3.99
CA ALA A 120 11.28 1.46 2.71
C ALA A 120 11.67 2.93 2.53
N ILE A 121 11.48 3.75 3.57
CA ILE A 121 11.83 5.18 3.58
C ILE A 121 13.35 5.35 3.41
N GLU A 122 14.15 4.65 4.21
CA GLU A 122 15.62 4.70 4.15
C GLU A 122 16.13 4.32 2.74
N ASN A 123 15.50 3.32 2.10
CA ASN A 123 15.85 2.94 0.74
C ASN A 123 15.54 4.05 -0.28
N LEU A 124 14.35 4.65 -0.22
CA LEU A 124 13.96 5.75 -1.11
C LEU A 124 14.85 6.98 -0.94
N GLU A 125 15.23 7.31 0.29
CA GLU A 125 16.13 8.43 0.61
C GLU A 125 17.58 8.14 0.15
N THR A 126 18.03 6.89 0.24
CA THR A 126 19.35 6.46 -0.25
C THR A 126 19.42 6.49 -1.79
N TYR A 127 18.29 6.21 -2.46
CA TYR A 127 18.20 6.16 -3.92
C TYR A 127 17.21 7.22 -4.47
N PRO A 128 17.53 8.51 -4.39
CA PRO A 128 16.58 9.60 -4.70
C PRO A 128 16.17 9.68 -6.17
N ASN A 129 16.95 9.09 -7.09
CA ASN A 129 16.66 9.05 -8.52
C ASN A 129 15.76 7.87 -8.92
N ASN A 130 15.32 7.02 -7.98
CA ASN A 130 14.35 5.97 -8.27
C ASN A 130 12.98 6.59 -8.56
N ARG A 131 12.25 6.02 -9.53
CA ARG A 131 10.89 6.47 -9.92
C ARG A 131 9.89 6.57 -8.76
N HIS A 132 10.14 5.85 -7.67
CA HIS A 132 9.31 5.82 -6.46
C HIS A 132 9.80 6.77 -5.36
N SER A 133 10.93 7.45 -5.51
CA SER A 133 11.54 8.33 -4.49
C SER A 133 10.98 9.76 -4.47
N ARG A 134 9.83 9.98 -5.09
CA ARG A 134 9.12 11.25 -5.04
C ARG A 134 8.60 11.55 -3.63
N SER A 135 8.57 12.83 -3.26
CA SER A 135 8.23 13.28 -1.90
C SER A 135 6.85 12.82 -1.42
N SER A 136 5.88 12.73 -2.32
CA SER A 136 4.54 12.22 -2.06
C SER A 136 4.53 10.75 -1.61
N VAL A 137 5.34 9.89 -2.22
CA VAL A 137 5.46 8.47 -1.84
C VAL A 137 6.08 8.36 -0.46
N ILE A 138 7.18 9.08 -0.23
CA ILE A 138 7.87 9.07 1.07
C ILE A 138 6.92 9.55 2.17
N ALA A 139 6.17 10.63 1.93
CA ALA A 139 5.18 11.15 2.88
C ALA A 139 4.04 10.14 3.16
N ASP A 140 3.52 9.44 2.15
CA ASP A 140 2.51 8.40 2.37
C ASP A 140 3.07 7.22 3.19
N ILE A 141 4.31 6.78 2.93
CA ILE A 141 4.95 5.69 3.70
C ILE A 141 5.23 6.13 5.14
N ARG A 142 5.69 7.37 5.36
CA ARG A 142 5.82 7.96 6.71
C ARG A 142 4.50 7.95 7.46
N GLY A 143 3.40 8.31 6.79
CA GLY A 143 2.06 8.20 7.39
C GLY A 143 1.69 6.78 7.84
N HIS A 144 2.08 5.75 7.08
CA HIS A 144 1.89 4.35 7.50
C HIS A 144 2.81 3.97 8.66
N GLN A 145 4.07 4.40 8.64
CA GLN A 145 5.02 4.19 9.74
C GLN A 145 4.49 4.76 11.04
N TYR A 146 4.07 6.02 11.04
CA TYR A 146 3.60 6.71 12.24
C TYR A 146 2.26 6.14 12.75
N ALA A 147 1.39 5.66 11.85
CA ALA A 147 0.23 4.89 12.27
C ALA A 147 0.63 3.60 12.99
N ALA A 148 1.62 2.86 12.47
CA ALA A 148 2.12 1.66 13.12
C ALA A 148 2.72 1.97 14.51
N GLU A 149 3.55 2.99 14.62
CA GLU A 149 4.14 3.42 15.90
C GLU A 149 3.09 3.84 16.92
N TYR A 150 2.04 4.56 16.47
CA TYR A 150 0.92 4.93 17.32
C TYR A 150 0.19 3.72 17.89
N HIS A 151 -0.11 2.72 17.04
CA HIS A 151 -0.74 1.47 17.48
C HIS A 151 0.19 0.60 18.32
N ALA A 152 1.52 0.76 18.20
CA ALA A 152 2.51 0.16 19.09
C ALA A 152 2.63 0.89 20.45
N GLY A 153 1.96 2.02 20.64
CA GLY A 153 1.88 2.75 21.90
C GLY A 153 2.48 4.16 21.88
N ASP A 154 3.18 4.57 20.82
CA ASP A 154 3.74 5.92 20.74
C ASP A 154 2.69 6.96 20.31
N LYS A 155 2.03 7.56 21.29
CA LYS A 155 1.01 8.59 21.04
C LYS A 155 1.58 9.87 20.40
N THR A 156 2.88 10.13 20.52
CA THR A 156 3.52 11.30 19.86
C THR A 156 3.54 11.15 18.33
N ALA A 157 3.42 9.93 17.82
CA ALA A 157 3.36 9.63 16.39
C ALA A 157 2.16 10.30 15.68
N LEU A 158 1.12 10.71 16.41
CA LEU A 158 0.00 11.46 15.81
C LEU A 158 0.46 12.77 15.16
N ASN A 159 1.30 13.56 15.85
CA ASN A 159 1.79 14.83 15.30
C ASN A 159 2.62 14.58 14.03
N ARG A 160 3.47 13.55 14.06
CA ARG A 160 4.28 13.14 12.91
C ARG A 160 3.41 12.66 11.73
N ALA A 161 2.31 11.95 12.00
CA ALA A 161 1.33 11.55 10.98
C ALA A 161 0.60 12.76 10.35
N LEU A 162 0.27 13.78 11.15
CA LEU A 162 -0.32 15.03 10.66
C LEU A 162 0.66 15.82 9.79
N ASP A 163 1.94 15.88 10.17
CA ASP A 163 3.00 16.49 9.37
C ASP A 163 3.20 15.76 8.04
N ALA A 164 3.25 14.42 8.06
CA ALA A 164 3.32 13.61 6.85
C ALA A 164 2.11 13.83 5.92
N LEU A 165 0.90 13.98 6.47
CA LEU A 165 -0.29 14.35 5.70
C LEU A 165 -0.16 15.75 5.08
N LYS A 166 0.40 16.72 5.80
CA LYS A 166 0.65 18.08 5.28
C LYS A 166 1.65 18.05 4.13
N GLU A 167 2.75 17.32 4.28
CA GLU A 167 3.74 17.07 3.22
C GLU A 167 3.07 16.44 2.00
N LEU A 168 2.29 15.38 2.21
CA LEU A 168 1.55 14.69 1.14
C LEU A 168 0.60 15.63 0.39
N LYS A 169 -0.16 16.49 1.09
CA LYS A 169 -1.06 17.46 0.44
C LYS A 169 -0.30 18.49 -0.40
N ASN A 170 0.87 18.90 0.07
CA ASN A 170 1.72 19.91 -0.60
C ASN A 170 2.58 19.32 -1.72
N SER A 171 2.75 18.00 -1.75
CA SER A 171 3.51 17.31 -2.80
C SER A 171 2.85 17.43 -4.18
N GLN A 172 3.68 17.43 -5.21
CA GLN A 172 3.25 17.39 -6.61
C GLN A 172 2.93 15.96 -7.02
N GLU A 173 1.80 15.78 -7.70
CA GLU A 173 1.35 14.50 -8.24
C GLU A 173 0.71 14.74 -9.60
N ASP A 174 1.18 14.02 -10.62
CA ASP A 174 0.66 14.15 -11.99
C ASP A 174 -0.80 13.69 -12.10
N SER A 175 -1.20 12.77 -11.23
CA SER A 175 -2.52 12.15 -11.22
C SER A 175 -3.35 12.65 -10.05
N THR A 176 -4.42 13.39 -10.37
CA THR A 176 -5.44 13.77 -9.39
C THR A 176 -6.07 12.56 -8.72
N TYR A 177 -6.20 11.44 -9.43
CA TYR A 177 -6.67 10.17 -8.87
C TYR A 177 -5.74 9.68 -7.76
N ASN A 178 -4.44 9.62 -8.02
CA ASN A 178 -3.45 9.14 -7.05
C ASN A 178 -3.39 10.07 -5.83
N LYS A 179 -3.34 11.39 -6.07
CA LYS A 179 -3.34 12.38 -4.99
C LYS A 179 -4.56 12.22 -4.09
N ASN A 180 -5.76 12.12 -4.67
CA ASN A 180 -6.99 11.91 -3.91
C ASN A 180 -7.00 10.57 -3.17
N ALA A 181 -6.54 9.49 -3.79
CA ALA A 181 -6.46 8.16 -3.18
C ALA A 181 -5.50 8.13 -1.97
N TRP A 182 -4.39 8.87 -2.04
CA TRP A 182 -3.37 8.90 -0.99
C TRP A 182 -3.79 9.83 0.14
N VAL A 183 -4.25 11.03 -0.16
CA VAL A 183 -4.69 11.99 0.87
C VAL A 183 -5.92 11.47 1.63
N SER A 184 -6.92 10.91 0.94
CA SER A 184 -8.06 10.27 1.62
C SER A 184 -7.63 9.06 2.45
N GLY A 185 -6.67 8.26 1.95
CA GLY A 185 -6.08 7.16 2.70
C GLY A 185 -5.38 7.63 3.98
N ALA A 186 -4.63 8.73 3.93
CA ALA A 186 -3.97 9.33 5.08
C ALA A 186 -4.97 9.80 6.14
N HIS A 187 -6.04 10.47 5.73
CA HIS A 187 -7.13 10.84 6.62
C HIS A 187 -7.80 9.64 7.28
N ILE A 188 -8.08 8.57 6.53
CA ILE A 188 -8.64 7.34 7.09
C ILE A 188 -7.69 6.71 8.12
N ARG A 189 -6.39 6.65 7.84
CA ARG A 189 -5.39 6.12 8.79
C ARG A 189 -5.38 6.93 10.09
N ILE A 190 -5.37 8.27 10.01
CA ILE A 190 -5.40 9.13 11.19
C ILE A 190 -6.71 8.94 11.96
N PHE A 191 -7.85 8.85 11.27
CA PHE A 191 -9.13 8.50 11.90
C PHE A 191 -9.02 7.18 12.69
N GLN A 192 -8.45 6.13 12.10
CA GLN A 192 -8.29 4.83 12.74
C GLN A 192 -7.31 4.86 13.92
N MET A 193 -6.26 5.69 13.86
CA MET A 193 -5.35 5.90 14.98
C MET A 193 -6.13 6.45 16.19
N ILE A 194 -6.90 7.53 16.01
CA ILE A 194 -7.41 8.34 17.12
C ILE A 194 -8.90 8.13 17.42
N ALA A 195 -9.58 7.20 16.75
CA ALA A 195 -11.03 7.01 16.90
C ALA A 195 -11.48 6.78 18.36
N ARG A 196 -10.63 6.17 19.19
CA ARG A 196 -10.89 5.91 20.61
C ARG A 196 -10.34 6.98 21.55
N ASP A 197 -9.40 7.80 21.07
CA ASP A 197 -8.60 8.70 21.91
C ASP A 197 -9.04 10.17 21.74
N ASN A 198 -9.50 10.55 20.54
CA ASN A 198 -10.00 11.88 20.23
C ASN A 198 -11.08 11.82 19.15
N LEU A 199 -12.32 11.57 19.58
CA LEU A 199 -13.45 11.38 18.67
C LEU A 199 -13.74 12.60 17.79
N ALA A 200 -13.57 13.81 18.32
CA ALA A 200 -13.82 15.04 17.56
C ALA A 200 -12.85 15.19 16.38
N LEU A 201 -11.55 15.01 16.63
CA LEU A 201 -10.54 15.05 15.57
C LEU A 201 -10.66 13.85 14.62
N ALA A 202 -11.01 12.66 15.13
CA ALA A 202 -11.29 11.49 14.31
C ALA A 202 -12.40 11.79 13.29
N ARG A 203 -13.55 12.32 13.74
CA ARG A 203 -14.68 12.67 12.88
C ARG A 203 -14.31 13.71 11.83
N LYS A 204 -13.46 14.69 12.17
CA LYS A 204 -12.95 15.67 11.20
C LYS A 204 -12.21 14.97 10.06
N HIS A 205 -11.26 14.10 10.36
CA HIS A 205 -10.51 13.39 9.33
C HIS A 205 -11.36 12.40 8.54
N PHE A 206 -12.32 11.72 9.17
CA PHE A 206 -13.29 10.90 8.45
C PHE A 206 -14.12 11.72 7.45
N GLY A 207 -14.56 12.92 7.85
CA GLY A 207 -15.25 13.86 6.96
C GLY A 207 -14.38 14.33 5.78
N GLU A 208 -13.12 14.67 6.03
CA GLU A 208 -12.16 15.05 4.97
C GLU A 208 -11.95 13.91 3.96
N ALA A 209 -11.78 12.67 4.45
CA ALA A 209 -11.67 11.49 3.59
C ALA A 209 -12.93 11.28 2.73
N THR A 210 -14.10 11.41 3.35
CA THR A 210 -15.41 11.24 2.69
C THR A 210 -15.60 12.26 1.56
N THR A 211 -15.29 13.53 1.82
CA THR A 211 -15.34 14.59 0.81
C THR A 211 -14.43 14.27 -0.37
N ILE A 212 -13.16 13.93 -0.13
CA ILE A 212 -12.19 13.65 -1.19
C ILE A 212 -12.61 12.45 -2.04
N ILE A 213 -13.08 11.37 -1.41
CA ILE A 213 -13.53 10.15 -2.09
C ILE A 213 -14.81 10.41 -2.90
N GLY A 214 -15.70 11.29 -2.41
CA GLY A 214 -16.92 11.69 -3.11
C GLY A 214 -16.68 12.45 -4.42
N LEU A 215 -15.57 13.18 -4.53
CA LEU A 215 -15.22 13.98 -5.71
C LEU A 215 -14.78 13.12 -6.92
N ASP A 216 -14.41 11.85 -6.73
CA ASP A 216 -13.88 11.00 -7.80
C ASP A 216 -14.63 9.67 -7.91
N LYS A 217 -15.36 9.50 -9.02
CA LYS A 217 -16.15 8.29 -9.27
C LYS A 217 -15.29 7.03 -9.40
N ARG A 218 -14.01 7.16 -9.77
CA ARG A 218 -13.06 6.05 -9.98
C ARG A 218 -12.60 5.39 -8.67
N GLN A 219 -12.82 6.02 -7.52
CA GLN A 219 -12.37 5.57 -6.19
C GLN A 219 -13.19 4.39 -5.63
N ILE A 220 -13.45 3.35 -6.43
CA ILE A 220 -14.35 2.23 -6.11
C ILE A 220 -13.91 1.53 -4.82
N LEU A 221 -12.63 1.17 -4.71
CA LEU A 221 -12.10 0.46 -3.55
C LEU A 221 -12.12 1.33 -2.27
N ARG A 222 -11.90 2.64 -2.40
CA ARG A 222 -11.96 3.59 -1.26
C ARG A 222 -13.39 3.83 -0.78
N LYS A 223 -14.38 3.88 -1.68
CA LYS A 223 -15.80 3.96 -1.30
C LYS A 223 -16.22 2.75 -0.47
N ARG A 224 -15.87 1.54 -0.93
CA ARG A 224 -16.09 0.30 -0.16
C ARG A 224 -15.38 0.31 1.20
N GLN A 225 -14.21 0.92 1.28
CA GLN A 225 -13.50 1.09 2.56
C GLN A 225 -14.28 2.00 3.52
N LEU A 226 -14.80 3.14 3.05
CA LEU A 226 -15.63 4.03 3.89
C LEU A 226 -16.92 3.36 4.34
N GLU A 227 -17.60 2.64 3.45
CA GLU A 227 -18.84 1.91 3.77
C GLU A 227 -18.63 0.95 4.94
N LYS A 228 -17.52 0.20 4.94
CA LYS A 228 -17.16 -0.70 6.05
C LYS A 228 -16.87 0.04 7.35
N LEU A 229 -16.18 1.18 7.29
CA LEU A 229 -15.87 1.97 8.48
C LEU A 229 -17.11 2.63 9.09
N ASN A 230 -18.18 2.80 8.31
CA ASN A 230 -19.43 3.40 8.75
C ASN A 230 -20.43 2.38 9.32
N GLN A 231 -20.13 1.08 9.25
CA GLN A 231 -20.95 0.05 9.86
C GLN A 231 -20.67 -0.01 11.38
N PRO A 232 -21.70 -0.17 12.22
CA PRO A 232 -21.50 -0.47 13.63
C PRO A 232 -20.70 -1.77 13.75
N ILE A 233 -19.63 -1.75 14.55
CA ILE A 233 -18.93 -2.97 14.94
C ILE A 233 -19.87 -3.67 15.93
N TYR A 234 -20.58 -4.71 15.47
CA TYR A 234 -21.43 -5.55 16.32
C TYR A 234 -20.59 -6.35 17.33
#